data_AF-A0A433CFH5-F1
#
_entry.id   AF-A0A433CFH5-F1
#
_cell.length_a   1.000
_cell.length_b   1.000
_cell.length_c   1.000
_cell.angle_alpha   90.00
_cell.angle_beta   90.00
_cell.angle_gamma   90.00
#
_symmetry.space_group_name_H-M   'P 1'
#
loop_
_entity.id
_entity.type
_entity.pdbx_description
1 polymer ?
#
loop_
_entity_poly.entity_id
_entity_poly.type
_entity_poly.pdbx_seq_one_letter_code
_entity_poly.pdbx_strand_id
1 'polypeptide(L)'
;MNSNLEIPHEALQALRAGQLIDAIKITRKKTGLGLKESKDLIEQYLKDHPQEQALIQEQLAQRSRGGVKIFILILIVFIIWWCFKKYADIK
;
A
#
# COMPACT_ATOMS: atom_id res chain seq x y z
N MET A 1 13.87 31.09 4.71
CA MET A 1 12.84 30.82 5.74
C MET A 1 12.54 29.34 5.65
N ASN A 2 13.05 28.57 6.60
CA ASN A 2 13.01 27.11 6.56
C ASN A 2 11.56 26.67 6.73
N SER A 3 11.03 26.06 5.68
CA SER A 3 9.73 25.45 5.59
C SER A 3 9.50 24.52 6.78
N ASN A 4 8.58 24.89 7.65
CA ASN A 4 7.91 23.96 8.55
C ASN A 4 7.49 22.74 7.71
N LEU A 5 8.15 21.60 7.92
CA LEU A 5 7.81 20.31 7.33
C LEU A 5 6.49 19.82 7.96
N GLU A 6 5.42 20.57 7.74
CA GLU A 6 4.08 20.19 8.15
C GLU A 6 3.48 19.33 7.05
N ILE A 7 2.92 18.18 7.45
CA ILE A 7 2.16 17.35 6.52
C ILE A 7 0.99 18.20 6.01
N PRO A 8 0.84 18.40 4.69
CA PRO A 8 -0.22 19.24 4.16
C PRO A 8 -1.58 18.66 4.58
N HIS A 9 -2.54 19.54 4.91
CA HIS A 9 -3.87 19.16 5.37
C HIS A 9 -4.57 18.15 4.43
N GLU A 10 -4.32 18.22 3.13
CA GLU A 10 -4.82 17.27 2.14
C GLU A 10 -4.21 15.87 2.30
N ALA A 11 -2.91 15.78 2.63
CA ALA A 11 -2.26 14.51 2.91
C ALA A 11 -2.75 13.92 4.24
N LEU A 12 -3.01 14.76 5.26
CA LEU A 12 -3.65 14.33 6.52
C LEU A 12 -5.07 13.79 6.30
N GLN A 13 -5.85 14.42 5.41
CA GLN A 13 -7.17 13.90 5.04
C GLN A 13 -7.07 12.56 4.32
N ALA A 14 -6.17 12.43 3.34
CA ALA A 14 -5.92 11.16 2.66
C ALA A 14 -5.43 10.08 3.65
N LEU A 15 -4.60 10.47 4.61
CA LEU A 15 -4.09 9.59 5.65
C LEU A 15 -5.23 9.07 6.54
N ARG A 16 -6.08 9.97 7.05
CA ARG A 16 -7.28 9.64 7.83
C ARG A 16 -8.29 8.77 7.07
N ALA A 17 -8.38 8.95 5.76
CA ALA A 17 -9.20 8.13 4.88
C ALA A 17 -8.57 6.75 4.56
N GLY A 18 -7.43 6.42 5.16
CA GLY A 18 -6.69 5.17 4.91
C GLY A 18 -5.98 5.12 3.55
N GLN A 19 -5.84 6.26 2.87
CA GLN A 19 -5.23 6.38 1.55
C GLN A 19 -3.75 6.79 1.64
N LEU A 20 -2.91 5.94 2.25
CA LEU A 20 -1.48 6.21 2.46
C LEU A 20 -0.73 6.59 1.18
N ILE A 21 -1.06 5.92 0.07
CA ILE A 21 -0.44 6.19 -1.24
C ILE A 21 -0.78 7.61 -1.72
N ASP A 22 -2.03 8.05 -1.52
CA ASP A 22 -2.47 9.39 -1.89
C ASP A 22 -1.87 10.43 -0.94
N ALA A 23 -1.80 10.15 0.36
CA ALA A 23 -1.10 10.99 1.33
C ALA A 23 0.37 11.19 0.93
N ILE A 24 1.10 10.12 0.60
CA ILE A 24 2.50 10.18 0.14
C ILE A 24 2.60 10.96 -1.17
N LYS A 25 1.68 10.75 -2.13
CA LYS A 25 1.67 11.51 -3.38
C LYS A 25 1.44 13.00 -3.16
N ILE A 26 0.52 13.37 -2.27
CA ILE A 26 0.19 14.77 -1.95
C ILE A 26 1.36 15.43 -1.24
N THR A 27 1.92 14.79 -0.20
CA THR A 27 3.11 15.25 0.51
C THR A 27 4.28 15.43 -0.44
N ARG A 28 4.55 14.46 -1.31
CA ARG A 28 5.58 14.61 -2.35
C ARG A 28 5.32 15.79 -3.28
N LYS A 29 4.09 15.97 -3.76
CA LYS A 29 3.73 17.06 -4.69
C LYS A 29 3.83 18.44 -4.06
N LYS A 30 3.49 18.56 -2.77
CA LYS A 30 3.45 19.84 -2.04
C LYS A 30 4.80 20.19 -1.43
N THR A 31 5.51 19.20 -0.88
CA THR A 31 6.78 19.40 -0.19
C THR A 31 7.99 19.21 -1.12
N GLY A 32 7.80 18.58 -2.29
CA GLY A 32 8.88 18.31 -3.25
C GLY A 32 9.83 17.18 -2.83
N LEU A 33 9.52 16.48 -1.74
CA LEU A 33 10.36 15.45 -1.14
C LEU A 33 10.43 14.17 -1.99
N GLY A 34 11.53 13.43 -1.85
CA GLY A 34 11.65 12.11 -2.45
C GLY A 34 10.55 11.16 -1.96
N LEU A 35 10.29 10.08 -2.72
CA LEU A 35 9.29 9.07 -2.33
C LEU A 35 9.61 8.46 -0.95
N LYS A 36 10.89 8.26 -0.67
CA LYS A 36 11.38 7.72 0.60
C LYS A 36 11.13 8.70 1.76
N GLU A 37 11.49 9.97 1.60
CA GLU A 37 11.30 11.01 2.62
C GLU A 37 9.81 11.28 2.88
N SER A 38 9.00 11.31 1.82
CA SER A 38 7.55 11.49 1.93
C SER A 38 6.89 10.33 2.68
N LYS A 39 7.38 9.10 2.48
CA LYS A 39 6.94 7.92 3.23
C LYS A 39 7.37 8.01 4.69
N ASP A 40 8.63 8.35 4.94
CA ASP A 40 9.22 8.41 6.28
C ASP A 40 8.47 9.43 7.17
N LEU A 41 8.19 10.62 6.65
CA LEU A 41 7.40 11.64 7.37
C LEU A 41 5.99 11.15 7.74
N ILE A 42 5.29 10.52 6.81
CA ILE A 42 3.94 10.01 7.05
C ILE A 42 3.97 8.84 8.03
N GLU A 43 4.97 7.96 7.92
CA GLU A 43 5.16 6.81 8.81
C GLU A 43 5.51 7.25 10.23
N GLN A 44 6.33 8.29 10.37
CA GLN A 44 6.67 8.92 11.64
C GLN A 44 5.44 9.58 12.29
N TYR A 45 4.63 10.29 11.50
CA TYR A 45 3.36 10.86 11.96
C TYR A 45 2.38 9.76 12.42
N LEU A 46 2.21 8.71 11.62
CA LEU A 46 1.36 7.58 12.00
C LEU A 46 1.85 6.90 13.28
N LYS A 47 3.17 6.80 13.48
CA LYS A 47 3.77 6.18 14.66
C LYS A 47 3.47 6.98 15.93
N ASP A 48 3.38 8.30 15.82
CA ASP A 48 2.98 9.21 16.90
C ASP A 48 1.46 9.14 17.17
N HIS A 49 0.66 8.76 16.17
CA HIS A 49 -0.80 8.63 16.24
C HIS A 49 -1.30 7.18 16.05
N PRO A 50 -1.01 6.25 17.01
CA PRO A 50 -1.35 4.84 16.89
C PRO A 50 -2.86 4.56 16.88
N GLN A 51 -3.68 5.47 17.40
CA GLN A 51 -5.14 5.32 17.39
C GLN A 51 -5.75 5.44 15.99
N GLU A 52 -5.16 6.23 15.10
CA GLU A 52 -5.59 6.34 13.70
C GLU A 52 -5.10 5.15 12.87
N GLN A 53 -3.93 4.59 13.20
CA GLN A 53 -3.37 3.43 12.49
C GLN A 53 -4.31 2.21 12.50
N ALA A 54 -4.98 1.91 13.62
CA ALA A 54 -5.84 0.74 13.73
C ALA A 54 -7.05 0.79 12.77
N LEU A 55 -7.66 1.98 12.63
CA LEU A 55 -8.76 2.21 11.69
C LEU A 55 -8.28 2.23 10.23
N ILE A 56 -7.08 2.76 10.01
CA ILE A 56 -6.46 2.88 8.69
C ILE A 56 -5.99 1.51 8.17
N GLN A 57 -5.47 0.62 9.03
CA GLN A 57 -4.86 -0.65 8.63
C GLN A 57 -5.84 -1.62 7.93
N GLU A 58 -7.13 -1.57 8.26
CA GLU A 58 -8.16 -2.36 7.57
C GLU A 58 -8.34 -1.94 6.09
N GLN A 59 -8.22 -0.64 5.79
CA GLN A 59 -8.33 -0.11 4.42
C GLN A 59 -7.02 -0.25 3.61
N LEU A 60 -5.86 -0.18 4.28
CA LEU A 60 -4.54 -0.35 3.64
C LEU A 60 -4.33 -1.75 3.05
N ALA A 61 -4.91 -2.77 3.68
CA ALA A 61 -4.78 -4.16 3.26
C ALA A 61 -5.53 -4.49 1.94
N GLN A 62 -6.49 -3.65 1.51
CA GLN A 62 -7.28 -3.91 0.31
C GLN A 62 -6.66 -3.37 -0.98
N ARG A 63 -5.98 -2.22 -0.97
CA ARG A 63 -5.61 -1.54 -2.23
C ARG A 63 -4.35 -2.09 -2.92
N SER A 64 -3.46 -2.77 -2.18
CA SER A 64 -2.21 -3.34 -2.74
C SER A 64 -2.33 -4.81 -3.17
N ARG A 65 -3.42 -5.51 -2.83
CA ARG A 65 -3.56 -6.97 -3.04
C ARG A 65 -4.38 -7.37 -4.27
N GLY A 66 -4.89 -6.41 -5.04
CA GLY A 66 -5.75 -6.67 -6.20
C GLY A 66 -5.03 -7.41 -7.34
N GLY A 67 -3.73 -7.22 -7.54
CA GLY A 67 -3.00 -7.98 -8.58
C GLY A 67 -2.52 -9.34 -8.06
N VAL A 68 -1.79 -9.32 -6.93
CA VAL A 68 -1.02 -10.47 -6.45
C VAL A 68 -1.91 -11.67 -6.07
N LYS A 69 -3.09 -11.44 -5.48
CA LYS A 69 -4.01 -12.55 -5.15
C LYS A 69 -4.57 -13.24 -6.39
N ILE A 70 -4.89 -12.49 -7.44
CA ILE A 70 -5.36 -13.06 -8.71
C ILE A 70 -4.23 -13.83 -9.40
N PHE A 71 -3.01 -13.29 -9.41
CA PHE A 71 -1.84 -14.02 -9.94
C PHE A 71 -1.57 -15.34 -9.21
N ILE A 72 -1.67 -15.35 -7.88
CA ILE A 72 -1.46 -16.56 -7.07
C ILE A 72 -2.55 -17.61 -7.36
N LEU A 73 -3.82 -17.21 -7.44
CA LEU A 73 -4.91 -18.14 -7.75
C LEU A 73 -4.77 -18.73 -9.15
N ILE A 74 -4.44 -17.91 -10.15
CA ILE A 74 -4.21 -18.37 -11.53
C ILE A 74 -3.04 -19.36 -11.58
N LEU A 75 -1.94 -19.06 -10.89
CA LEU A 75 -0.75 -19.91 -10.86
C LEU A 75 -1.03 -21.26 -10.18
N ILE A 76 -1.81 -21.28 -9.09
CA ILE A 76 -2.23 -22.53 -8.43
C ILE A 76 -3.11 -23.37 -9.36
N VAL A 77 -4.12 -22.78 -9.99
CA VAL A 77 -4.99 -23.48 -10.95
C VAL A 77 -4.19 -24.02 -12.13
N PHE A 78 -3.25 -23.23 -12.65
CA PHE A 78 -2.37 -23.62 -13.74
C PHE A 78 -1.46 -24.79 -13.35
N ILE A 79 -0.87 -24.78 -12.15
CA ILE A 79 -0.05 -25.89 -11.64
C ILE A 79 -0.89 -27.16 -11.48
N ILE A 80 -2.09 -27.07 -10.92
CA ILE A 80 -2.98 -28.23 -10.75
C ILE A 80 -3.35 -28.83 -12.10
N TRP A 81 -3.71 -27.99 -13.07
CA TRP A 81 -4.01 -28.42 -14.44
C TRP A 81 -2.79 -29.07 -15.12
N TRP A 82 -1.61 -28.46 -14.97
CA TRP A 82 -0.37 -28.99 -15.51
C TRP A 82 -0.02 -30.33 -14.87
N CYS A 83 -0.19 -30.45 -13.55
CA CYS A 83 0.04 -31.68 -12.82
C CYS A 83 -0.91 -32.79 -13.29
N PHE A 84 -2.21 -32.52 -13.40
CA PHE A 84 -3.19 -33.46 -13.95
C PHE A 84 -2.84 -33.92 -15.37
N LYS A 85 -2.46 -32.99 -16.24
CA LYS A 85 -2.05 -33.30 -17.62
C LYS A 85 -0.81 -34.21 -17.64
N LYS A 86 0.18 -33.94 -16.78
CA LYS A 86 1.42 -34.73 -16.67
C LYS A 86 1.19 -36.11 -16.05
N TYR A 87 0.22 -36.24 -15.13
CA TYR A 87 -0.17 -37.52 -14.53
C TYR A 87 -0.98 -38.40 -15.48
N ALA A 88 -1.78 -37.81 -16.37
CA ALA A 88 -2.56 -38.55 -17.37
C ALA A 88 -1.69 -39.15 -18.49
N ASP A 89 -0.56 -38.52 -18.83
CA ASP A 89 0.41 -39.02 -19.82
C ASP A 89 1.36 -40.11 -19.26
N ILE A 90 1.35 -40.37 -17.94
CA ILE A 90 2.31 -41.28 -17.28
C ILE A 90 1.75 -42.70 -17.05
N LYS A 91 0.55 -43.00 -17.56
CA LYS A 91 -0.10 -44.31 -17.52
C LYS A 91 -0.34 -44.83 -18.93
#